data_AF-A0A9P5R6H6-F1
#
_entry.id   AF-A0A9P5R6H6-F1
#
_cell.length_a   1.000
_cell.length_b   1.000
_cell.length_c   1.000
_cell.angle_alpha   90.00
_cell.angle_beta   90.00
_cell.angle_gamma   90.00
#
_symmetry.space_group_name_H-M   'P 1'
#
loop_
_entity.id
_entity.type
_entity.pdbx_description
1 polymer ?
#
loop_
_entity_poly.entity_id
_entity_poly.type
_entity_poly.pdbx_seq_one_letter_code
_entity_poly.pdbx_strand_id
1 'polypeptide(L)'
;MRYILTISALVLSATLAAAQHSTPQPESLYNPAFALVRSKVAAALTANGSCKNAPGGGSCPQNAPCCSGAGFCGSDPAFCADNCQVSGSFAPDSCWPLPMAVNLDDQFKDKSRMVRIQDFNGFPNTTDWVVDRTPGTREHAVIENDHLVLKLNRVEKHPETGGGIGATVHSSRWMKYGSIEARLKTASNMPGTVSSFILISPISGDEIDFEVVGKDPSDMQTNFYYRVQPGSKVDYSHGVHVNVGLDTSLDFHTYRLDWTPTEMKWWFDGELKRTTLASEVVGSYPDTPMRIAFGIWDGGHGSSGTADWAGANTSYEPNETREYQLLIDWVKITPMTPENSSDPWPGAKYIKQMENGQNNGNANGGIGNGGGSNNGNGGPNIIGGDGGWMGGDNAASGRFAGVRSLVAGAGVALATIVATVLLA
;
A
#
# COMPACT_ATOMS: atom_id res chain seq x y z
N MET A 1 -16.29 -50.92 -54.51
CA MET A 1 -17.55 -50.47 -53.86
C MET A 1 -17.38 -48.97 -53.58
N ARG A 2 -17.70 -48.09 -54.55
CA ARG A 2 -18.96 -47.32 -54.75
C ARG A 2 -19.31 -46.37 -53.58
N TYR A 3 -19.04 -45.06 -53.72
CA TYR A 3 -19.96 -43.92 -54.06
C TYR A 3 -20.86 -43.49 -52.85
N ILE A 4 -20.85 -42.29 -52.25
CA ILE A 4 -21.02 -40.86 -52.68
C ILE A 4 -22.43 -40.28 -52.26
N LEU A 5 -22.46 -39.00 -51.79
CA LEU A 5 -23.60 -38.02 -51.60
C LEU A 5 -24.57 -38.25 -50.40
N THR A 6 -25.18 -37.29 -49.66
CA THR A 6 -25.29 -35.80 -49.54
C THR A 6 -26.16 -35.51 -48.28
N ILE A 7 -25.85 -34.60 -47.34
CA ILE A 7 -26.09 -33.13 -47.24
C ILE A 7 -27.56 -32.64 -47.02
N SER A 8 -27.71 -31.78 -45.98
CA SER A 8 -28.74 -30.76 -45.61
C SER A 8 -29.96 -31.19 -44.77
N ALA A 9 -30.12 -30.78 -43.50
CA ALA A 9 -30.46 -29.46 -42.87
C ALA A 9 -31.87 -29.58 -42.23
N LEU A 10 -32.26 -29.11 -41.02
CA LEU A 10 -32.13 -27.80 -40.39
C LEU A 10 -32.61 -27.88 -38.89
N VAL A 11 -31.84 -27.28 -37.97
CA VAL A 11 -32.17 -26.50 -36.73
C VAL A 11 -33.43 -26.82 -35.88
N LEU A 12 -33.24 -27.11 -34.57
CA LEU A 12 -33.70 -26.25 -33.45
C LEU A 12 -33.09 -26.68 -32.09
N SER A 13 -32.64 -25.68 -31.35
CA SER A 13 -31.92 -25.69 -30.07
C SER A 13 -32.87 -25.86 -28.88
N ALA A 14 -32.38 -26.47 -27.78
CA ALA A 14 -32.79 -26.11 -26.42
C ALA A 14 -31.76 -26.62 -25.39
N THR A 15 -31.21 -25.67 -24.65
CA THR A 15 -30.26 -25.77 -23.54
C THR A 15 -30.93 -26.29 -22.25
N LEU A 16 -30.24 -27.13 -21.48
CA LEU A 16 -30.57 -27.42 -20.08
C LEU A 16 -29.57 -26.70 -19.18
N ALA A 17 -30.07 -25.67 -18.51
CA ALA A 17 -29.38 -24.90 -17.47
C ALA A 17 -29.39 -25.69 -16.16
N ALA A 18 -28.22 -25.82 -15.54
CA ALA A 18 -28.09 -26.23 -14.14
C ALA A 18 -28.17 -24.97 -13.25
N ALA A 19 -28.99 -25.06 -12.22
CA ALA A 19 -29.46 -23.96 -11.39
C ALA A 19 -28.34 -23.20 -10.66
N GLN A 20 -28.21 -21.91 -10.94
CA GLN A 20 -27.60 -20.94 -10.02
C GLN A 20 -28.66 -20.53 -9.00
N HIS A 21 -28.41 -20.79 -7.71
CA HIS A 21 -29.14 -20.14 -6.63
C HIS A 21 -28.71 -18.67 -6.57
N SER A 22 -29.37 -17.82 -7.34
CA SER A 22 -29.37 -16.38 -7.13
C SER A 22 -30.21 -16.09 -5.88
N THR A 23 -29.57 -15.81 -4.76
CA THR A 23 -30.23 -15.06 -3.68
C THR A 23 -30.66 -13.70 -4.23
N PRO A 24 -31.92 -13.26 -4.02
CA PRO A 24 -32.35 -11.95 -4.49
C PRO A 24 -31.56 -10.87 -3.75
N GLN A 25 -30.77 -10.10 -4.51
CA GLN A 25 -30.23 -8.82 -4.06
C GLN A 25 -31.40 -7.95 -3.60
N PRO A 26 -31.36 -7.32 -2.41
CA PRO A 26 -32.37 -6.34 -2.05
C PRO A 26 -32.24 -5.14 -2.99
N GLU A 27 -33.22 -4.98 -3.87
CA GLU A 27 -33.45 -3.71 -4.56
C GLU A 27 -33.64 -2.60 -3.51
N SER A 28 -33.02 -1.45 -3.78
CA SER A 28 -33.14 -0.17 -3.07
C SER A 28 -32.27 0.07 -1.82
N LEU A 29 -30.98 0.34 -2.06
CA LEU A 29 -30.26 1.45 -1.40
C LEU A 29 -29.54 2.37 -2.41
N TYR A 30 -29.89 2.27 -3.69
CA TYR A 30 -29.48 3.27 -4.69
C TYR A 30 -30.37 4.50 -4.52
N ASN A 31 -29.95 5.45 -3.68
CA ASN A 31 -30.54 6.77 -3.67
C ASN A 31 -29.95 7.57 -4.85
N PRO A 32 -30.74 7.91 -5.90
CA PRO A 32 -30.26 8.64 -7.07
C PRO A 32 -29.77 10.06 -6.74
N ALA A 33 -30.01 10.57 -5.53
CA ALA A 33 -29.39 11.82 -5.06
C ALA A 33 -27.85 11.73 -4.96
N PHE A 34 -27.27 10.53 -4.82
CA PHE A 34 -25.82 10.33 -4.79
C PHE A 34 -25.20 10.05 -6.17
N ALA A 35 -26.01 9.72 -7.18
CA ALA A 35 -25.56 9.43 -8.55
C ALA A 35 -25.35 10.68 -9.42
N LEU A 36 -25.71 11.86 -8.90
CA LEU A 36 -25.76 13.13 -9.60
C LEU A 36 -24.84 14.17 -8.96
N VAL A 37 -23.54 13.86 -8.85
CA VAL A 37 -22.52 14.90 -8.78
C VAL A 37 -21.41 14.63 -9.79
N ARG A 38 -21.76 14.77 -11.07
CA ARG A 38 -20.78 15.15 -12.09
C ARG A 38 -20.74 16.67 -12.14
N SER A 39 -19.67 17.27 -11.63
CA SER A 39 -19.37 18.67 -11.93
C SER A 39 -17.88 18.94 -11.93
N LYS A 40 -17.46 19.58 -13.02
CA LYS A 40 -16.13 20.09 -13.29
C LYS A 40 -15.88 21.40 -12.51
N VAL A 41 -14.60 21.61 -12.18
CA VAL A 41 -13.88 22.91 -12.03
C VAL A 41 -13.95 23.67 -10.69
N ALA A 42 -12.74 24.13 -10.34
CA ALA A 42 -12.29 25.20 -9.44
C ALA A 42 -11.85 24.79 -8.03
N ALA A 43 -10.53 24.92 -7.81
CA ALA A 43 -9.91 24.93 -6.50
C ALA A 43 -10.43 26.11 -5.67
N ALA A 44 -10.97 25.81 -4.50
CA ALA A 44 -11.16 26.77 -3.43
C ALA A 44 -10.39 26.27 -2.20
N LEU A 45 -9.16 26.76 -2.02
CA LEU A 45 -8.49 26.75 -0.73
C LEU A 45 -9.28 27.65 0.22
N THR A 46 -10.18 27.08 1.01
CA THR A 46 -10.69 27.73 2.22
C THR A 46 -10.34 26.84 3.40
N ALA A 47 -9.26 27.22 4.10
CA ALA A 47 -8.79 26.56 5.29
C ALA A 47 -9.84 26.63 6.41
N ASN A 48 -10.59 25.56 6.61
CA ASN A 48 -11.18 25.29 7.91
C ASN A 48 -10.10 24.61 8.75
N GLY A 49 -9.35 25.39 9.52
CA GLY A 49 -8.52 24.94 10.65
C GLY A 49 -7.39 23.93 10.33
N SER A 50 -6.17 24.27 10.72
CA SER A 50 -5.12 23.27 10.91
C SER A 50 -5.29 22.65 12.30
N CYS A 51 -5.28 21.32 12.39
CA CYS A 51 -5.21 20.57 13.64
C CYS A 51 -3.78 20.09 13.96
N LYS A 52 -2.84 20.20 13.02
CA LYS A 52 -1.40 19.92 13.20
C LYS A 52 -0.60 21.19 12.91
N ASN A 53 -0.02 21.79 13.96
CA ASN A 53 0.78 23.04 13.98
C ASN A 53 0.08 24.38 14.32
N ALA A 54 -1.10 24.40 14.95
CA ALA A 54 -1.51 25.61 15.66
C ALA A 54 -0.66 25.77 16.93
N PRO A 55 0.07 26.89 17.15
CA PRO A 55 0.73 27.13 18.42
C PRO A 55 -0.33 27.17 19.52
N GLY A 56 -0.39 26.13 20.36
CA GLY A 56 -1.41 25.98 21.41
C GLY A 56 -2.39 24.81 21.27
N GLY A 57 -2.27 23.94 20.25
CA GLY A 57 -3.00 22.66 20.18
C GLY A 57 -4.53 22.80 20.16
N GLY A 58 -5.13 22.97 18.97
CA GLY A 58 -6.58 23.02 18.81
C GLY A 58 -7.18 21.70 18.32
N SER A 59 -8.34 21.34 18.87
CA SER A 59 -9.26 20.35 18.26
C SER A 59 -9.99 20.96 17.08
N CYS A 60 -10.30 20.15 16.07
CA CYS A 60 -11.15 20.55 14.96
C CYS A 60 -12.53 21.05 15.43
N PRO A 61 -13.19 21.96 14.69
CA PRO A 61 -14.50 22.47 15.07
C PRO A 61 -15.63 21.48 14.73
N GLN A 62 -16.79 21.62 15.37
CA GLN A 62 -17.92 20.70 15.20
C GLN A 62 -18.42 20.55 13.74
N ASN A 63 -18.27 21.59 12.92
CA ASN A 63 -18.70 21.61 11.51
C ASN A 63 -17.67 21.01 10.54
N ALA A 64 -16.44 20.78 10.99
CA ALA A 64 -15.38 20.06 10.27
C ALA A 64 -14.63 19.18 11.27
N PRO A 65 -15.30 18.16 11.85
CA PRO A 65 -14.89 17.58 13.12
C PRO A 65 -13.69 16.63 13.04
N CYS A 66 -13.28 16.20 11.84
CA CYS A 66 -12.23 15.21 11.64
C CYS A 66 -10.89 15.89 11.32
N CYS A 67 -9.85 15.54 12.06
CA CYS A 67 -8.49 15.92 11.74
C CYS A 67 -7.84 14.87 10.82
N SER A 68 -7.49 15.22 9.59
CA SER A 68 -6.83 14.30 8.66
C SER A 68 -5.39 13.96 9.09
N GLY A 69 -4.82 12.91 8.51
CA GLY A 69 -3.41 12.54 8.68
C GLY A 69 -2.43 13.69 8.36
N ALA A 70 -2.79 14.50 7.38
CA ALA A 70 -2.05 15.69 6.97
C ALA A 70 -2.21 16.88 7.93
N GLY A 71 -3.13 16.81 8.90
CA GLY A 71 -3.28 17.83 9.94
C GLY A 71 -4.25 18.95 9.63
N PHE A 72 -5.30 18.66 8.87
CA PHE A 72 -6.33 19.62 8.47
C PHE A 72 -7.72 19.14 8.87
N CYS A 73 -8.64 20.07 9.12
CA CYS A 73 -9.99 19.73 9.54
C CYS A 73 -10.96 19.57 8.36
N GLY A 74 -11.80 18.53 8.41
CA GLY A 74 -12.84 18.27 7.43
C GLY A 74 -13.97 17.39 7.97
N SER A 75 -14.96 17.11 7.14
CA SER A 75 -16.17 16.34 7.50
C SER A 75 -16.51 15.23 6.51
N ASP A 76 -15.74 15.12 5.42
CA ASP A 76 -15.92 14.15 4.35
C ASP A 76 -14.99 12.91 4.54
N PRO A 77 -15.20 11.83 3.77
CA PRO A 77 -14.43 10.60 3.91
C PRO A 77 -12.91 10.78 3.84
N ALA A 78 -12.39 11.72 3.04
CA ALA A 78 -10.94 11.93 2.90
C ALA A 78 -10.29 12.44 4.19
N PHE A 79 -11.06 13.08 5.09
CA PHE A 79 -10.59 13.55 6.38
C PHE A 79 -10.97 12.60 7.52
N CYS A 80 -12.14 11.99 7.42
CA CYS A 80 -12.75 11.25 8.52
C CYS A 80 -12.48 9.75 8.48
N ALA A 81 -12.32 9.15 7.30
CA ALA A 81 -12.20 7.71 7.12
C ALA A 81 -10.77 7.24 6.89
N ASP A 82 -9.93 8.10 6.31
CA ASP A 82 -8.55 7.77 6.02
C ASP A 82 -7.57 8.52 6.92
N ASN A 83 -6.82 7.77 7.74
CA ASN A 83 -5.81 8.29 8.66
C ASN A 83 -6.29 9.46 9.56
N CYS A 84 -7.54 9.40 10.03
CA CYS A 84 -8.11 10.43 10.90
C CYS A 84 -7.50 10.39 12.32
N GLN A 85 -6.99 11.52 12.78
CA GLN A 85 -6.34 11.69 14.08
C GLN A 85 -7.37 12.06 15.15
N VAL A 86 -7.71 11.08 16.00
CA VAL A 86 -8.67 11.28 17.11
C VAL A 86 -8.24 12.43 18.04
N SER A 87 -6.94 12.55 18.33
CA SER A 87 -6.40 13.59 19.23
C SER A 87 -6.53 15.01 18.70
N GLY A 88 -6.58 15.19 17.38
CA GLY A 88 -6.77 16.50 16.74
C GLY A 88 -8.23 16.78 16.36
N SER A 89 -9.12 15.82 16.53
CA SER A 89 -10.52 15.90 16.12
C SER A 89 -11.40 16.58 17.18
N PHE A 90 -12.61 17.00 16.79
CA PHE A 90 -13.57 17.71 17.66
C PHE A 90 -13.98 16.89 18.89
N ALA A 91 -14.20 15.59 18.69
CA ALA A 91 -14.61 14.63 19.70
C ALA A 91 -13.98 13.25 19.41
N PRO A 92 -13.84 12.37 20.44
CA PRO A 92 -13.23 11.05 20.26
C PRO A 92 -13.88 10.18 19.18
N ASP A 93 -15.15 10.42 18.87
CA ASP A 93 -15.97 9.68 17.93
C ASP A 93 -16.23 10.44 16.61
N SER A 94 -15.41 11.45 16.31
CA SER A 94 -15.46 12.22 15.06
C SER A 94 -14.90 11.45 13.88
N CYS A 95 -13.82 10.70 14.11
CA CYS A 95 -13.25 9.81 13.09
C CYS A 95 -14.23 8.67 12.79
N TRP A 96 -14.33 8.32 11.51
CA TRP A 96 -15.19 7.25 11.07
C TRP A 96 -14.53 5.90 11.40
N PRO A 97 -15.33 4.84 11.62
CA PRO A 97 -14.78 3.51 11.80
C PRO A 97 -13.98 3.11 10.56
N LEU A 98 -12.90 2.35 10.75
CA LEU A 98 -12.17 1.78 9.62
C LEU A 98 -13.08 0.82 8.86
N PRO A 99 -13.16 0.91 7.52
CA PRO A 99 -13.94 -0.03 6.72
C PRO A 99 -13.26 -1.40 6.76
N MET A 100 -13.79 -2.35 7.54
CA MET A 100 -13.11 -3.62 7.70
C MET A 100 -13.31 -4.53 6.47
N ALA A 101 -12.38 -5.47 6.32
CA ALA A 101 -12.33 -6.40 5.22
C ALA A 101 -13.51 -7.37 5.26
N VAL A 102 -13.96 -7.71 4.06
CA VAL A 102 -14.87 -8.82 3.80
C VAL A 102 -14.10 -9.91 3.05
N ASN A 103 -14.71 -11.08 2.86
CA ASN A 103 -14.11 -12.08 1.98
C ASN A 103 -13.97 -11.51 0.56
N LEU A 104 -12.77 -11.59 0.02
CA LEU A 104 -12.45 -11.13 -1.33
C LEU A 104 -11.72 -12.24 -2.07
N ASP A 105 -12.12 -12.47 -3.31
CA ASP A 105 -11.40 -13.32 -4.27
C ASP A 105 -11.35 -12.51 -5.57
N ASP A 106 -10.20 -11.91 -5.84
CA ASP A 106 -9.98 -11.06 -7.00
C ASP A 106 -9.00 -11.71 -7.96
N GLN A 107 -9.48 -11.88 -9.19
CA GLN A 107 -8.73 -12.44 -10.31
C GLN A 107 -8.24 -11.34 -11.25
N PHE A 108 -8.36 -10.06 -10.85
CA PHE A 108 -7.95 -8.87 -11.61
C PHE A 108 -8.48 -8.82 -13.05
N LYS A 109 -9.71 -9.30 -13.28
CA LYS A 109 -10.38 -9.25 -14.59
C LYS A 109 -11.17 -7.97 -14.84
N ASP A 110 -11.60 -7.32 -13.76
CA ASP A 110 -12.43 -6.11 -13.82
C ASP A 110 -11.62 -4.89 -13.39
N LYS A 111 -11.29 -4.05 -14.37
CA LYS A 111 -10.51 -2.83 -14.18
C LYS A 111 -11.20 -1.79 -13.30
N SER A 112 -12.53 -1.84 -13.16
CA SER A 112 -13.28 -0.88 -12.34
C SER A 112 -13.07 -1.10 -10.84
N ARG A 113 -12.52 -2.25 -10.45
CA ARG A 113 -12.16 -2.60 -9.07
C ARG A 113 -10.93 -1.85 -8.56
N MET A 114 -10.26 -1.08 -9.41
CA MET A 114 -9.12 -0.26 -9.05
C MET A 114 -9.30 1.19 -9.50
N VAL A 115 -9.03 2.13 -8.60
CA VAL A 115 -9.01 3.58 -8.90
C VAL A 115 -7.75 4.22 -8.35
N ARG A 116 -7.39 5.41 -8.84
CA ARG A 116 -6.34 6.21 -8.21
C ARG A 116 -6.86 6.84 -6.93
N ILE A 117 -5.98 7.09 -5.96
CA ILE A 117 -6.35 7.74 -4.69
C ILE A 117 -7.11 9.06 -4.87
N GLN A 118 -6.77 9.85 -5.90
CA GLN A 118 -7.48 11.10 -6.21
C GLN A 118 -8.92 10.92 -6.71
N ASP A 119 -9.24 9.75 -7.26
CA ASP A 119 -10.56 9.37 -7.74
C ASP A 119 -11.33 8.53 -6.70
N PHE A 120 -10.67 8.10 -5.62
CA PHE A 120 -11.30 7.36 -4.53
C PHE A 120 -12.12 8.30 -3.65
N ASN A 121 -13.40 8.02 -3.52
CA ASN A 121 -14.33 8.85 -2.74
C ASN A 121 -14.40 8.46 -1.25
N GLY A 122 -13.51 7.57 -0.79
CA GLY A 122 -13.46 7.07 0.58
C GLY A 122 -14.47 5.98 0.92
N PHE A 123 -15.38 5.61 0.01
CA PHE A 123 -16.35 4.54 0.25
C PHE A 123 -15.83 3.18 -0.25
N PRO A 124 -15.66 2.18 0.64
CA PRO A 124 -15.00 0.90 0.34
C PRO A 124 -15.85 -0.06 -0.52
N ASN A 125 -17.07 0.33 -0.90
CA ASN A 125 -17.95 -0.43 -1.79
C ASN A 125 -17.89 0.06 -3.24
N THR A 126 -17.17 1.15 -3.50
CA THR A 126 -17.03 1.70 -4.85
C THR A 126 -15.85 1.11 -5.61
N THR A 127 -14.87 0.59 -4.87
CA THR A 127 -13.65 0.01 -5.42
C THR A 127 -13.00 -0.89 -4.35
N ASP A 128 -12.28 -1.92 -4.78
CA ASP A 128 -11.55 -2.81 -3.88
C ASP A 128 -10.10 -2.35 -3.71
N TRP A 129 -9.53 -1.69 -4.72
CA TRP A 129 -8.13 -1.31 -4.80
C TRP A 129 -7.94 0.17 -5.08
N VAL A 130 -6.97 0.75 -4.40
CA VAL A 130 -6.60 2.15 -4.53
C VAL A 130 -5.12 2.24 -4.86
N VAL A 131 -4.79 2.87 -5.98
CA VAL A 131 -3.41 3.21 -6.34
C VAL A 131 -3.00 4.45 -5.55
N ASP A 132 -1.90 4.34 -4.80
CA ASP A 132 -1.33 5.48 -4.09
C ASP A 132 -0.85 6.57 -5.06
N ARG A 133 -0.56 7.75 -4.50
CA ARG A 133 0.05 8.82 -5.26
C ARG A 133 1.48 8.41 -5.63
N THR A 134 1.72 8.32 -6.93
CA THR A 134 3.05 8.14 -7.50
C THR A 134 3.56 9.48 -8.03
N PRO A 135 4.83 9.87 -7.80
CA PRO A 135 5.41 11.07 -8.39
C PRO A 135 5.36 11.04 -9.92
N GLY A 136 5.32 12.22 -10.55
CA GLY A 136 5.30 12.34 -12.01
C GLY A 136 3.90 12.32 -12.61
N THR A 137 3.84 12.07 -13.92
CA THR A 137 2.62 12.19 -14.74
C THR A 137 2.15 10.86 -15.32
N ARG A 138 2.96 9.81 -15.18
CA ARG A 138 2.70 8.49 -15.75
C ARG A 138 1.98 7.56 -14.78
N GLU A 139 1.21 6.63 -15.34
CA GLU A 139 0.61 5.55 -14.57
C GLU A 139 1.61 4.41 -14.38
N HIS A 140 1.82 4.03 -13.13
CA HIS A 140 2.73 2.94 -12.73
C HIS A 140 1.97 1.70 -12.19
N ALA A 141 0.64 1.73 -12.20
CA ALA A 141 -0.21 0.61 -11.83
C ALA A 141 -1.35 0.48 -12.84
N VAL A 142 -1.60 -0.73 -13.34
CA VAL A 142 -2.66 -1.00 -14.31
C VAL A 142 -3.17 -2.43 -14.15
N ILE A 143 -4.46 -2.65 -14.44
CA ILE A 143 -4.99 -3.98 -14.65
C ILE A 143 -4.97 -4.29 -16.16
N GLU A 144 -4.14 -5.25 -16.57
CA GLU A 144 -3.98 -5.67 -17.96
C GLU A 144 -3.65 -7.16 -18.07
N ASN A 145 -4.14 -7.80 -19.14
CA ASN A 145 -3.98 -9.24 -19.38
C ASN A 145 -4.41 -10.11 -18.20
N ASP A 146 -5.49 -9.75 -17.51
CA ASP A 146 -6.00 -10.42 -16.30
C ASP A 146 -5.01 -10.42 -15.11
N HIS A 147 -4.11 -9.43 -15.03
CA HIS A 147 -3.20 -9.23 -13.91
C HIS A 147 -3.27 -7.79 -13.39
N LEU A 148 -3.03 -7.60 -12.10
CA LEU A 148 -2.56 -6.31 -11.59
C LEU A 148 -1.05 -6.20 -11.88
N VAL A 149 -0.67 -5.15 -12.60
CA VAL A 149 0.69 -4.89 -13.06
C VAL A 149 1.20 -3.61 -12.43
N LEU A 150 2.26 -3.72 -11.62
CA LEU A 150 2.97 -2.60 -11.03
C LEU A 150 4.31 -2.40 -11.74
N LYS A 151 4.60 -1.17 -12.16
CA LYS A 151 5.70 -0.82 -13.07
C LYS A 151 6.70 0.09 -12.36
N LEU A 152 7.98 -0.27 -12.45
CA LEU A 152 9.10 0.55 -12.03
C LEU A 152 9.93 0.94 -13.26
N ASN A 153 10.01 2.23 -13.54
CA ASN A 153 10.87 2.78 -14.59
C ASN A 153 11.38 4.16 -14.17
N ARG A 154 12.36 4.70 -14.90
CA ARG A 154 13.00 5.99 -14.58
C ARG A 154 12.82 7.04 -15.67
N VAL A 155 11.77 6.90 -16.48
CA VAL A 155 11.50 7.88 -17.54
C VAL A 155 11.20 9.26 -16.95
N GLU A 156 10.45 9.26 -15.85
CA GLU A 156 10.42 10.36 -14.89
C GLU A 156 11.27 9.95 -13.68
N LYS A 157 12.05 10.88 -13.14
CA LYS A 157 12.91 10.62 -11.98
C LYS A 157 12.17 10.97 -10.71
N HIS A 158 12.27 10.11 -9.71
CA HIS A 158 11.74 10.40 -8.39
C HIS A 158 12.36 11.72 -7.88
N PRO A 159 11.57 12.71 -7.43
CA PRO A 159 12.06 14.05 -7.14
C PRO A 159 13.07 14.09 -5.99
N GLU A 160 12.93 13.17 -5.03
CA GLU A 160 13.77 13.12 -3.82
C GLU A 160 15.02 12.26 -4.00
N THR A 161 14.89 11.03 -4.52
CA THR A 161 15.99 10.08 -4.66
C THR A 161 16.71 10.17 -6.00
N GLY A 162 16.09 10.80 -7.00
CA GLY A 162 16.54 10.78 -8.39
C GLY A 162 16.43 9.39 -9.04
N GLY A 163 15.95 8.36 -8.35
CA GLY A 163 15.77 6.99 -8.83
C GLY A 163 14.56 6.82 -9.74
N GLY A 164 14.22 5.57 -10.03
CA GLY A 164 12.99 5.24 -10.73
C GLY A 164 11.76 5.39 -9.85
N ILE A 165 10.63 5.50 -10.52
CA ILE A 165 9.32 5.68 -9.91
C ILE A 165 8.56 4.36 -10.03
N GLY A 166 8.12 3.87 -8.88
CA GLY A 166 7.32 2.66 -8.74
C GLY A 166 5.86 2.95 -8.40
N ALA A 167 5.13 1.93 -7.96
CA ALA A 167 3.75 2.10 -7.52
C ALA A 167 3.43 1.24 -6.31
N THR A 168 2.45 1.71 -5.55
CA THR A 168 1.79 0.97 -4.47
C THR A 168 0.30 0.91 -4.77
N VAL A 169 -0.28 -0.28 -4.65
CA VAL A 169 -1.72 -0.48 -4.69
C VAL A 169 -2.15 -1.15 -3.40
N HIS A 170 -3.13 -0.55 -2.72
CA HIS A 170 -3.61 -1.04 -1.44
C HIS A 170 -5.11 -1.28 -1.44
N SER A 171 -5.59 -2.15 -0.55
CA SER A 171 -7.01 -2.45 -0.40
C SER A 171 -7.77 -1.26 0.19
N SER A 172 -8.98 -0.99 -0.33
CA SER A 172 -9.87 0.06 0.21
C SER A 172 -10.37 -0.26 1.63
N ARG A 173 -10.26 -1.53 2.03
CA ARG A 173 -10.65 -2.07 3.33
C ARG A 173 -9.45 -2.50 4.17
N TRP A 174 -9.67 -2.57 5.48
CA TRP A 174 -8.67 -2.90 6.50
C TRP A 174 -8.93 -4.29 7.06
N MET A 175 -7.89 -5.10 7.22
CA MET A 175 -7.99 -6.40 7.87
C MET A 175 -7.37 -6.35 9.26
N LYS A 176 -8.04 -6.94 10.25
CA LYS A 176 -7.43 -7.29 11.53
C LYS A 176 -7.55 -8.79 11.72
N TYR A 177 -6.42 -9.47 11.60
CA TYR A 177 -6.31 -10.93 11.58
C TYR A 177 -7.07 -11.61 10.43
N GLY A 178 -6.60 -12.79 10.03
CA GLY A 178 -7.14 -13.55 8.92
C GLY A 178 -6.03 -14.19 8.10
N SER A 179 -6.39 -14.61 6.89
CA SER A 179 -5.47 -15.14 5.89
C SER A 179 -5.51 -14.26 4.65
N ILE A 180 -4.34 -13.96 4.09
CA ILE A 180 -4.22 -13.38 2.75
C ILE A 180 -3.31 -14.28 1.95
N GLU A 181 -3.76 -14.67 0.77
CA GLU A 181 -3.03 -15.52 -0.15
C GLU A 181 -3.05 -14.83 -1.51
N ALA A 182 -1.89 -14.66 -2.14
CA ALA A 182 -1.75 -14.00 -3.42
C ALA A 182 -0.78 -14.75 -4.30
N ARG A 183 -1.01 -14.73 -5.61
CA ARG A 183 -0.12 -15.33 -6.61
C ARG A 183 0.61 -14.24 -7.37
N LEU A 184 1.93 -14.18 -7.21
CA LEU A 184 2.77 -13.10 -7.71
C LEU A 184 3.97 -13.62 -8.50
N LYS A 185 4.41 -12.84 -9.49
CA LYS A 185 5.74 -12.98 -10.11
C LYS A 185 6.54 -11.72 -9.79
N THR A 186 7.69 -11.88 -9.14
CA THR A 186 8.49 -10.74 -8.68
C THR A 186 9.18 -10.04 -9.85
N ALA A 187 9.57 -8.79 -9.62
CA ALA A 187 9.85 -7.87 -10.72
C ALA A 187 11.13 -8.15 -11.51
N SER A 188 12.15 -8.71 -10.86
CA SER A 188 13.45 -8.85 -11.49
C SER A 188 14.38 -9.79 -10.72
N ASN A 189 15.43 -10.22 -11.42
CA ASN A 189 16.66 -10.78 -10.88
C ASN A 189 17.84 -9.80 -10.97
N MET A 190 17.54 -8.49 -11.02
CA MET A 190 18.52 -7.41 -10.99
C MET A 190 18.53 -6.70 -9.64
N PRO A 191 19.72 -6.40 -9.08
CA PRO A 191 19.85 -5.61 -7.86
C PRO A 191 19.13 -4.26 -7.93
N GLY A 192 18.77 -3.75 -6.76
CA GLY A 192 18.12 -2.45 -6.60
C GLY A 192 16.60 -2.47 -6.64
N THR A 193 16.00 -3.37 -7.43
CA THR A 193 14.54 -3.51 -7.50
C THR A 193 13.98 -4.27 -6.30
N VAL A 194 12.83 -3.84 -5.79
CA VAL A 194 12.15 -4.51 -4.68
C VAL A 194 10.70 -4.78 -5.07
N SER A 195 10.25 -6.03 -4.85
CA SER A 195 8.84 -6.42 -4.91
C SER A 195 8.33 -6.68 -3.50
N SER A 196 7.22 -6.05 -3.12
CA SER A 196 6.67 -6.15 -1.77
C SER A 196 5.20 -6.58 -1.80
N PHE A 197 4.84 -7.53 -0.94
CA PHE A 197 3.46 -7.88 -0.58
C PHE A 197 3.34 -7.72 0.93
N ILE A 198 2.57 -6.73 1.37
CA ILE A 198 2.56 -6.31 2.76
C ILE A 198 1.16 -6.12 3.32
N LEU A 199 1.08 -6.13 4.65
CA LEU A 199 0.02 -5.48 5.42
C LEU A 199 0.64 -4.28 6.10
N ILE A 200 0.01 -3.10 6.02
CA ILE A 200 0.53 -1.89 6.65
C ILE A 200 -0.57 -1.01 7.24
N SER A 201 -0.27 -0.38 8.37
CA SER A 201 -1.15 0.60 9.01
C SER A 201 -0.51 1.98 9.06
N PRO A 202 -0.99 2.92 8.22
CA PRO A 202 -0.79 4.35 8.39
C PRO A 202 -0.93 4.93 9.79
N ILE A 203 -1.84 4.35 10.55
CA ILE A 203 -2.36 4.95 11.78
C ILE A 203 -1.49 4.50 12.94
N SER A 204 -1.17 3.21 13.00
CA SER A 204 -0.40 2.64 14.11
C SER A 204 1.09 2.53 13.78
N GLY A 205 1.47 2.33 12.52
CA GLY A 205 2.84 1.96 12.12
C GLY A 205 3.11 0.45 12.26
N ASP A 206 2.06 -0.36 12.43
CA ASP A 206 2.17 -1.81 12.31
C ASP A 206 2.35 -2.22 10.84
N GLU A 207 3.22 -3.21 10.61
CA GLU A 207 3.51 -3.75 9.28
C GLU A 207 3.88 -5.24 9.35
N ILE A 208 3.49 -6.02 8.34
CA ILE A 208 3.92 -7.40 8.13
C ILE A 208 4.19 -7.57 6.64
N ASP A 209 5.36 -8.08 6.27
CA ASP A 209 5.79 -8.07 4.87
C ASP A 209 6.36 -9.39 4.37
N PHE A 210 6.25 -9.53 3.05
CA PHE A 210 7.12 -10.29 2.18
C PHE A 210 7.84 -9.28 1.28
N GLU A 211 9.17 -9.33 1.24
CA GLU A 211 9.98 -8.54 0.33
C GLU A 211 10.95 -9.43 -0.45
N VAL A 212 11.01 -9.22 -1.76
CA VAL A 212 11.99 -9.88 -2.62
C VAL A 212 12.80 -8.80 -3.33
N VAL A 213 14.09 -8.77 -3.03
CA VAL A 213 15.04 -7.87 -3.68
C VAL A 213 15.57 -8.57 -4.93
N GLY A 214 15.53 -7.90 -6.08
CA GLY A 214 15.98 -8.51 -7.33
C GLY A 214 17.46 -8.91 -7.34
N LYS A 215 18.29 -8.51 -6.35
CA LYS A 215 19.66 -9.01 -6.22
C LYS A 215 19.73 -10.53 -6.04
N ASP A 216 18.71 -11.12 -5.42
CA ASP A 216 18.56 -12.56 -5.22
C ASP A 216 17.06 -12.91 -5.11
N PRO A 217 16.39 -13.18 -6.23
CA PRO A 217 14.97 -13.53 -6.25
C PRO A 217 14.69 -14.92 -5.67
N SER A 218 15.70 -15.66 -5.22
CA SER A 218 15.50 -16.90 -4.45
C SER A 218 15.49 -16.69 -2.95
N ASP A 219 15.79 -15.48 -2.49
CA ASP A 219 15.85 -15.10 -1.10
C ASP A 219 14.72 -14.10 -0.77
N MET A 220 13.66 -14.64 -0.19
CA MET A 220 12.51 -13.87 0.26
C MET A 220 12.74 -13.40 1.70
N GLN A 221 12.70 -12.10 1.93
CA GLN A 221 12.70 -11.56 3.28
C GLN A 221 11.26 -11.54 3.82
N THR A 222 11.10 -12.05 5.03
CA THR A 222 9.88 -11.88 5.82
C THR A 222 10.20 -10.97 6.99
N ASN A 223 9.35 -10.00 7.28
CA ASN A 223 9.57 -9.09 8.39
C ASN A 223 8.24 -8.61 8.97
N PHE A 224 8.34 -7.93 10.11
CA PHE A 224 7.22 -7.20 10.69
C PHE A 224 7.74 -6.06 11.57
N TYR A 225 6.93 -5.02 11.68
CA TYR A 225 7.19 -3.86 12.51
C TYR A 225 6.00 -3.60 13.42
N TYR A 226 6.29 -3.18 14.64
CA TYR A 226 5.26 -2.84 15.63
C TYR A 226 5.32 -1.35 15.94
N ARG A 227 4.22 -0.68 15.59
CA ARG A 227 3.95 0.73 15.86
C ARG A 227 5.08 1.70 15.53
N VAL A 228 5.72 1.51 14.38
CA VAL A 228 6.81 2.38 13.91
C VAL A 228 6.21 3.68 13.36
N GLN A 229 6.32 4.74 14.15
CA GLN A 229 5.89 6.09 13.76
C GLN A 229 7.09 6.95 13.34
N PRO A 230 6.89 8.02 12.54
CA PRO A 230 7.97 8.95 12.19
C PRO A 230 8.73 9.44 13.43
N GLY A 231 10.07 9.32 13.39
CA GLY A 231 10.95 9.67 14.49
C GLY A 231 11.13 8.59 15.57
N SER A 232 10.44 7.46 15.46
CA SER A 232 10.66 6.29 16.32
C SER A 232 11.97 5.60 15.98
N LYS A 233 12.61 4.98 16.98
CA LYS A 233 13.68 4.02 16.71
C LYS A 233 13.06 2.76 16.11
N VAL A 234 13.54 2.36 14.95
CA VAL A 234 13.10 1.14 14.26
C VAL A 234 13.85 -0.07 14.82
N ASP A 235 13.13 -1.16 15.05
CA ASP A 235 13.70 -2.46 15.40
C ASP A 235 13.80 -3.33 14.14
N TYR A 236 15.02 -3.61 13.70
CA TYR A 236 15.32 -4.41 12.51
C TYR A 236 15.55 -5.89 12.82
N SER A 237 15.37 -6.32 14.08
CA SER A 237 15.72 -7.70 14.49
C SER A 237 14.72 -8.76 14.05
N HIS A 238 13.55 -8.37 13.54
CA HIS A 238 12.48 -9.27 13.13
C HIS A 238 12.60 -9.78 11.69
N GLY A 239 13.51 -9.22 10.88
CA GLY A 239 13.74 -9.61 9.50
C GLY A 239 14.38 -10.99 9.42
N VAL A 240 13.80 -11.89 8.63
CA VAL A 240 14.32 -13.24 8.39
C VAL A 240 14.35 -13.52 6.89
N HIS A 241 15.53 -13.91 6.43
CA HIS A 241 15.77 -14.40 5.07
C HIS A 241 15.28 -15.84 4.94
N VAL A 242 14.48 -16.09 3.90
CA VAL A 242 13.88 -17.38 3.58
C VAL A 242 14.26 -17.72 2.15
N ASN A 243 15.19 -18.67 2.00
CA ASN A 243 15.51 -19.20 0.69
C ASN A 243 14.36 -20.10 0.18
N VAL A 244 13.77 -19.74 -0.95
CA VAL A 244 12.67 -20.50 -1.60
C VAL A 244 13.15 -21.44 -2.70
N GLY A 245 14.46 -21.47 -2.98
CA GLY A 245 15.12 -22.46 -3.83
C GLY A 245 14.98 -22.24 -5.34
N LEU A 246 14.35 -21.15 -5.77
CA LEU A 246 14.09 -20.83 -7.17
C LEU A 246 14.07 -19.31 -7.41
N ASP A 247 14.22 -18.88 -8.66
CA ASP A 247 14.11 -17.47 -9.03
C ASP A 247 12.62 -17.09 -9.21
N THR A 248 12.06 -16.35 -8.24
CA THR A 248 10.63 -15.97 -8.25
C THR A 248 10.27 -14.92 -9.31
N SER A 249 11.24 -14.42 -10.08
CA SER A 249 11.00 -13.51 -11.20
C SER A 249 10.70 -14.23 -12.52
N LEU A 250 10.97 -15.55 -12.58
CA LEU A 250 10.77 -16.37 -13.78
C LEU A 250 9.33 -16.88 -13.94
N ASP A 251 8.63 -17.17 -12.85
CA ASP A 251 7.26 -17.69 -12.86
C ASP A 251 6.46 -17.16 -11.65
N PHE A 252 5.15 -17.40 -11.67
CA PHE A 252 4.24 -17.02 -10.61
C PHE A 252 4.20 -18.05 -9.48
N HIS A 253 4.34 -17.55 -8.25
CA HIS A 253 4.34 -18.33 -7.02
C HIS A 253 3.27 -17.81 -6.05
N THR A 254 2.82 -18.68 -5.14
CA THR A 254 1.78 -18.34 -4.15
C THR A 254 2.42 -17.98 -2.82
N TYR A 255 2.09 -16.79 -2.32
CA TYR A 255 2.55 -16.26 -1.04
C TYR A 255 1.34 -16.14 -0.13
N ARG A 256 1.42 -16.67 1.09
CA ARG A 256 0.32 -16.58 2.05
C ARG A 256 0.78 -16.19 3.42
N LEU A 257 0.08 -15.22 4.01
CA LEU A 257 0.20 -14.86 5.41
C LEU A 257 -1.07 -15.32 6.15
N ASP A 258 -0.89 -16.14 7.18
CA ASP A 258 -1.89 -16.29 8.24
C ASP A 258 -1.47 -15.43 9.42
N TRP A 259 -2.33 -14.50 9.83
CA TRP A 259 -2.07 -13.60 10.96
C TRP A 259 -3.23 -13.69 11.95
N THR A 260 -2.91 -14.06 13.18
CA THR A 260 -3.87 -14.25 14.26
C THR A 260 -3.43 -13.48 15.50
N PRO A 261 -4.24 -13.40 16.57
CA PRO A 261 -3.79 -12.81 17.84
C PRO A 261 -2.59 -13.54 18.48
N THR A 262 -2.30 -14.78 18.08
CA THR A 262 -1.32 -15.64 18.75
C THR A 262 -0.11 -15.98 17.89
N GLU A 263 -0.22 -15.93 16.56
CA GLU A 263 0.84 -16.29 15.64
C GLU A 263 0.69 -15.66 14.25
N MET A 264 1.84 -15.41 13.62
CA MET A 264 1.99 -15.13 12.19
C MET A 264 2.67 -16.32 11.51
N LYS A 265 2.16 -16.73 10.35
CA LYS A 265 2.72 -17.80 9.52
C LYS A 265 2.87 -17.35 8.08
N TRP A 266 4.08 -17.45 7.55
CA TRP A 266 4.41 -17.16 6.16
C TRP A 266 4.56 -18.47 5.40
N TRP A 267 3.81 -18.60 4.32
CA TRP A 267 3.79 -19.76 3.44
C TRP A 267 4.23 -19.35 2.04
N PHE A 268 4.92 -20.27 1.35
CA PHE A 268 5.33 -20.14 -0.03
C PHE A 268 5.02 -21.44 -0.77
N ASP A 269 4.23 -21.36 -1.85
CA ASP A 269 3.75 -22.51 -2.63
C ASP A 269 3.15 -23.64 -1.77
N GLY A 270 2.40 -23.26 -0.74
CA GLY A 270 1.75 -24.19 0.20
C GLY A 270 2.67 -24.77 1.28
N GLU A 271 3.97 -24.44 1.27
CA GLU A 271 4.92 -24.83 2.30
C GLU A 271 5.06 -23.75 3.39
N LEU A 272 4.98 -24.15 4.66
CA LEU A 272 5.23 -23.24 5.78
C LEU A 272 6.72 -22.91 5.84
N LYS A 273 7.06 -21.63 5.71
CA LYS A 273 8.44 -21.16 5.74
C LYS A 273 8.84 -20.52 7.07
N ARG A 274 7.91 -19.82 7.72
CA ARG A 274 8.16 -19.15 9.00
C ARG A 274 6.92 -19.17 9.88
N THR A 275 7.14 -19.34 11.18
CA THR A 275 6.15 -19.06 12.24
C THR A 275 6.78 -18.09 13.24
N THR A 276 6.02 -17.09 13.66
CA THR A 276 6.37 -16.19 14.76
C THR A 276 5.23 -16.24 15.77
N LEU A 277 5.50 -16.64 17.01
CA LEU A 277 4.48 -16.64 18.07
C LEU A 277 4.44 -15.28 18.76
N ALA A 278 3.23 -14.75 19.01
CA ALA A 278 3.06 -13.49 19.74
C ALA A 278 3.67 -13.54 21.16
N SER A 279 3.74 -14.74 21.76
CA SER A 279 4.39 -14.98 23.06
C SER A 279 5.92 -14.89 23.03
N GLU A 280 6.55 -14.95 21.85
CA GLU A 280 8.01 -14.86 21.69
C GLU A 280 8.47 -13.42 21.45
N VAL A 281 7.57 -12.55 21.00
CA VAL A 281 7.84 -11.14 20.63
C VAL A 281 6.94 -10.18 21.41
N VAL A 282 6.78 -10.47 22.71
CA VAL A 282 5.87 -9.74 23.61
C VAL A 282 6.16 -8.24 23.59
N GLY A 283 5.12 -7.45 23.30
CA GLY A 283 5.22 -6.00 23.21
C GLY A 283 5.71 -5.47 21.87
N SER A 284 5.97 -6.35 20.89
CA SER A 284 6.41 -6.02 19.53
C SER A 284 5.61 -6.77 18.45
N TYR A 285 4.44 -7.33 18.79
CA TYR A 285 3.60 -8.06 17.84
C TYR A 285 2.54 -7.15 17.20
N PRO A 286 2.45 -7.05 15.86
CA PRO A 286 1.43 -6.27 15.17
C PRO A 286 0.01 -6.69 15.58
N ASP A 287 -0.79 -5.73 16.07
CA ASP A 287 -2.07 -6.00 16.71
C ASP A 287 -3.20 -5.04 16.31
N THR A 288 -2.95 -4.18 15.33
CA THR A 288 -3.90 -3.19 14.82
C THR A 288 -4.34 -3.48 13.38
N PRO A 289 -5.53 -3.03 12.95
CA PRO A 289 -5.96 -3.19 11.56
C PRO A 289 -4.95 -2.60 10.57
N MET A 290 -4.73 -3.31 9.46
CA MET A 290 -3.81 -2.94 8.38
C MET A 290 -4.50 -3.07 7.01
N ARG A 291 -4.06 -2.30 6.01
CA ARG A 291 -4.44 -2.51 4.61
C ARG A 291 -3.52 -3.55 3.99
N ILE A 292 -4.04 -4.33 3.05
CA ILE A 292 -3.23 -5.18 2.18
C ILE A 292 -2.65 -4.30 1.09
N ALA A 293 -1.35 -4.42 0.79
CA ALA A 293 -0.72 -3.65 -0.27
C ALA A 293 0.28 -4.47 -1.08
N PHE A 294 0.36 -4.15 -2.37
CA PHE A 294 1.38 -4.63 -3.30
C PHE A 294 2.20 -3.44 -3.78
N GLY A 295 3.51 -3.62 -3.91
CA GLY A 295 4.40 -2.52 -4.30
C GLY A 295 5.62 -2.98 -5.06
N ILE A 296 6.07 -2.10 -5.95
CA ILE A 296 7.38 -2.19 -6.60
C ILE A 296 8.11 -0.86 -6.39
N TRP A 297 9.37 -0.89 -5.97
CA TRP A 297 10.11 0.33 -5.67
C TRP A 297 11.62 0.19 -5.90
N ASP A 298 12.29 1.35 -6.03
CA ASP A 298 13.73 1.47 -6.32
C ASP A 298 14.53 1.56 -5.01
N GLY A 299 14.83 0.41 -4.41
CA GLY A 299 15.69 0.34 -3.22
C GLY A 299 17.13 0.76 -3.51
N GLY A 300 17.62 0.54 -4.73
CA GLY A 300 18.98 0.86 -5.15
C GLY A 300 19.30 2.36 -5.18
N HIS A 301 18.31 3.23 -5.35
CA HIS A 301 18.45 4.68 -5.21
C HIS A 301 17.91 5.22 -3.88
N GLY A 302 17.64 4.35 -2.90
CA GLY A 302 17.25 4.76 -1.56
C GLY A 302 18.39 5.37 -0.76
N SER A 303 18.19 5.49 0.56
CA SER A 303 19.26 5.86 1.50
C SER A 303 20.44 4.89 1.41
N SER A 304 21.63 5.25 1.92
CA SER A 304 22.82 4.39 1.87
C SER A 304 22.54 2.97 2.39
N GLY A 305 21.89 2.82 3.55
CA GLY A 305 21.59 1.50 4.11
C GLY A 305 20.56 0.72 3.27
N THR A 306 19.60 1.42 2.68
CA THR A 306 18.61 0.82 1.76
C THR A 306 19.26 0.35 0.47
N ALA A 307 20.13 1.16 -0.14
CA ALA A 307 20.86 0.81 -1.35
C ALA A 307 21.83 -0.36 -1.11
N ASP A 308 22.50 -0.38 0.04
CA ASP A 308 23.37 -1.50 0.46
C ASP A 308 22.56 -2.79 0.62
N TRP A 309 21.39 -2.72 1.27
CA TRP A 309 20.47 -3.85 1.36
C TRP A 309 19.94 -4.28 -0.01
N ALA A 310 19.64 -3.33 -0.91
CA ALA A 310 19.18 -3.61 -2.27
C ALA A 310 20.29 -4.17 -3.18
N GLY A 311 21.55 -4.11 -2.74
CA GLY A 311 22.71 -4.76 -3.33
C GLY A 311 23.49 -3.91 -4.34
N ALA A 312 22.82 -3.01 -5.06
CA ALA A 312 23.43 -1.98 -5.92
C ALA A 312 22.38 -0.95 -6.33
N ASN A 313 22.82 0.14 -6.95
CA ASN A 313 21.91 1.06 -7.64
C ASN A 313 21.11 0.31 -8.71
N THR A 314 19.80 0.56 -8.75
CA THR A 314 18.91 -0.03 -9.77
C THR A 314 19.39 0.40 -11.15
N SER A 315 19.68 -0.57 -12.00
CA SER A 315 20.12 -0.29 -13.36
C SER A 315 18.94 0.01 -14.27
N TYR A 316 18.99 1.13 -14.98
CA TYR A 316 18.08 1.44 -16.08
C TYR A 316 18.80 1.38 -17.42
N GLU A 317 19.96 0.73 -17.52
CA GLU A 317 20.64 0.57 -18.80
C GLU A 317 19.88 -0.41 -19.72
N PRO A 318 19.87 -0.18 -21.06
CA PRO A 318 20.61 0.86 -21.79
C PRO A 318 19.92 2.23 -21.89
N ASN A 319 18.72 2.39 -21.31
CA ASN A 319 17.99 3.66 -21.32
C ASN A 319 16.93 3.73 -20.21
N GLU A 320 16.61 4.96 -19.80
CA GLU A 320 15.65 5.25 -18.73
C GLU A 320 14.22 4.70 -18.99
N THR A 321 13.94 4.14 -20.18
CA THR A 321 12.69 3.44 -20.50
C THR A 321 12.68 1.96 -20.12
N ARG A 322 13.79 1.41 -19.60
CA ARG A 322 13.79 0.08 -18.97
C ARG A 322 12.73 0.04 -17.87
N GLU A 323 11.89 -0.99 -17.94
CA GLU A 323 10.78 -1.19 -17.02
C GLU A 323 10.91 -2.56 -16.35
N TYR A 324 10.67 -2.58 -15.05
CA TYR A 324 10.52 -3.76 -14.23
C TYR A 324 9.06 -3.90 -13.82
N GLN A 325 8.55 -5.13 -13.74
CA GLN A 325 7.12 -5.38 -13.53
C GLN A 325 6.87 -6.41 -12.44
N LEU A 326 6.25 -6.01 -11.35
CA LEU A 326 5.62 -6.94 -10.40
C LEU A 326 4.23 -7.28 -10.92
N LEU A 327 3.95 -8.57 -11.10
CA LEU A 327 2.66 -9.06 -11.59
C LEU A 327 1.92 -9.81 -10.47
N ILE A 328 0.64 -9.49 -10.29
CA ILE A 328 -0.26 -10.21 -9.38
C ILE A 328 -1.37 -10.82 -10.24
N ASP A 329 -1.47 -12.15 -10.21
CA ASP A 329 -2.47 -12.94 -10.95
C ASP A 329 -3.80 -12.97 -10.20
N TRP A 330 -3.76 -13.27 -8.91
CA TRP A 330 -4.95 -13.22 -8.07
C TRP A 330 -4.58 -12.97 -6.61
N VAL A 331 -5.57 -12.54 -5.83
CA VAL A 331 -5.49 -12.40 -4.38
C VAL A 331 -6.79 -12.85 -3.73
N LYS A 332 -6.64 -13.56 -2.62
CA LYS A 332 -7.72 -14.03 -1.76
C LYS A 332 -7.52 -13.50 -0.35
N ILE A 333 -8.51 -12.78 0.16
CA ILE A 333 -8.53 -12.20 1.50
C ILE A 333 -9.64 -12.89 2.29
N THR A 334 -9.27 -13.51 3.40
CA THR A 334 -10.19 -14.20 4.32
C THR A 334 -10.00 -13.64 5.73
N PRO A 335 -10.66 -12.52 6.08
CA PRO A 335 -10.55 -11.94 7.42
C PRO A 335 -11.07 -12.92 8.48
N MET A 336 -10.49 -12.89 9.68
CA MET A 336 -10.94 -13.73 10.80
C MET A 336 -12.37 -13.39 11.23
N THR A 337 -12.73 -12.12 11.19
CA THR A 337 -14.07 -11.61 11.45
C THR A 337 -14.55 -10.82 10.23
N PRO A 338 -15.08 -11.48 9.18
CA PRO A 338 -15.61 -10.76 8.02
C PRO A 338 -16.79 -9.90 8.43
N GLU A 339 -16.82 -8.64 8.00
CA GLU A 339 -18.04 -7.85 8.11
C GLU A 339 -19.15 -8.45 7.23
N ASN A 340 -20.39 -8.45 7.74
CA ASN A 340 -21.55 -8.74 6.92
C ASN A 340 -21.80 -7.51 6.05
N SER A 341 -21.67 -7.65 4.73
CA SER A 341 -21.77 -6.57 3.74
C SER A 341 -23.18 -5.95 3.60
N SER A 342 -24.05 -6.08 4.62
CA SER A 342 -25.43 -5.60 4.63
C SER A 342 -25.61 -4.24 5.31
N ASP A 343 -24.73 -3.85 6.23
CA ASP A 343 -24.79 -2.53 6.86
C ASP A 343 -23.97 -1.51 6.07
N PRO A 344 -24.53 -0.35 5.68
CA PRO A 344 -23.79 0.64 4.92
C PRO A 344 -22.73 1.30 5.81
N TRP A 345 -21.45 1.02 5.55
CA TRP A 345 -20.36 1.84 6.04
C TRP A 345 -20.50 3.28 5.51
N PRO A 346 -20.23 4.33 6.31
CA PRO A 346 -19.72 4.32 7.69
C PRO A 346 -20.80 4.17 8.78
N GLY A 347 -22.07 4.07 8.39
CA GLY A 347 -23.24 4.06 9.28
C GLY A 347 -23.99 5.40 9.30
N ALA A 348 -25.27 5.36 9.64
CA ALA A 348 -26.18 6.51 9.55
C ALA A 348 -25.71 7.75 10.34
N LYS A 349 -25.02 7.55 11.47
CA LYS A 349 -24.44 8.64 12.28
C LYS A 349 -23.45 9.46 11.46
N TYR A 350 -22.51 8.79 10.80
CA TYR A 350 -21.40 9.42 10.08
C TYR A 350 -21.85 9.99 8.73
N ILE A 351 -22.86 9.38 8.10
CA ILE A 351 -23.55 9.97 6.95
C ILE A 351 -24.16 11.33 7.33
N LYS A 352 -24.86 11.42 8.48
CA LYS A 352 -25.40 12.71 8.97
C LYS A 352 -24.31 13.72 9.31
N GLN A 353 -23.17 13.27 9.83
CA GLN A 353 -22.01 14.13 10.09
C GLN A 353 -21.51 14.80 8.79
N MET A 354 -21.44 14.04 7.70
CA MET A 354 -21.08 14.56 6.37
C MET A 354 -22.11 15.59 5.87
N GLU A 355 -23.41 15.26 5.93
CA GLU A 355 -24.50 16.16 5.49
C GLU A 355 -24.50 17.50 6.26
N ASN A 356 -24.30 17.44 7.59
CA ASN A 356 -24.23 18.64 8.43
C ASN A 356 -23.03 19.54 8.10
N GLY A 357 -21.90 18.95 7.71
CA GLY A 357 -20.73 19.68 7.24
C GLY A 357 -20.99 20.44 5.94
N GLN A 358 -21.78 19.86 5.04
CA GLN A 358 -22.15 20.46 3.75
C GLN A 358 -23.20 21.58 3.89
N ASN A 359 -24.14 21.44 4.82
CA ASN A 359 -25.25 22.39 5.00
C ASN A 359 -24.86 23.70 5.70
N ASN A 360 -23.69 23.77 6.35
CA ASN A 360 -23.29 24.94 7.14
C ASN A 360 -22.56 26.04 6.33
N GLY A 361 -23.01 26.25 5.08
CA GLY A 361 -23.01 27.50 4.28
C GLY A 361 -21.75 28.35 4.10
N ASN A 362 -20.64 28.05 4.78
CA ASN A 362 -19.40 28.82 4.78
C ASN A 362 -18.16 27.93 4.70
N ALA A 363 -18.35 26.62 4.51
CA ALA A 363 -17.32 25.67 4.18
C ALA A 363 -17.49 25.31 2.70
N ASN A 364 -16.63 25.83 1.84
CA ASN A 364 -16.49 25.40 0.45
C ASN A 364 -15.86 23.99 0.40
N GLY A 365 -16.46 23.02 1.10
CA GLY A 365 -16.21 21.59 0.96
C GLY A 365 -16.93 21.06 -0.28
N GLY A 366 -16.68 21.70 -1.43
CA GLY A 366 -17.08 21.14 -2.71
C GLY A 366 -16.38 19.79 -2.87
N ILE A 367 -17.11 18.81 -3.40
CA ILE A 367 -16.61 17.48 -3.75
C ILE A 367 -15.42 17.66 -4.71
N GLY A 368 -14.23 17.72 -4.14
CA GLY A 368 -13.04 18.25 -4.79
C GLY A 368 -12.16 17.12 -5.27
N ASN A 369 -12.44 16.64 -6.48
CA ASN A 369 -11.54 15.82 -7.26
C ASN A 369 -10.18 16.54 -7.36
N GLY A 370 -9.12 15.92 -6.87
CA GLY A 370 -7.76 16.48 -6.81
C GLY A 370 -7.10 16.53 -8.20
N GLY A 371 -7.65 17.34 -9.11
CA GLY A 371 -7.05 17.65 -10.41
C GLY A 371 -6.16 18.89 -10.31
N GLY A 372 -4.85 18.68 -10.22
CA GLY A 372 -3.87 19.77 -10.31
C GLY A 372 -3.78 20.34 -11.72
N SER A 373 -4.08 21.64 -11.87
CA SER A 373 -3.61 22.45 -12.99
C SER A 373 -2.37 23.21 -12.54
N ASN A 374 -1.31 23.12 -13.34
CA ASN A 374 -0.06 23.86 -13.22
C ASN A 374 -0.32 25.36 -12.99
N ASN A 375 0.10 25.87 -11.83
CA ASN A 375 0.68 27.20 -11.71
C ASN A 375 1.40 27.33 -10.35
N GLY A 376 2.68 27.72 -10.42
CA GLY A 376 3.55 27.87 -9.26
C GLY A 376 3.02 28.89 -8.26
N ASN A 377 2.55 28.40 -7.11
CA ASN A 377 2.67 29.03 -5.80
C ASN A 377 2.24 28.02 -4.73
N GLY A 378 3.17 27.66 -3.84
CA GLY A 378 3.04 26.58 -2.87
C GLY A 378 2.02 26.85 -1.75
N GLY A 379 0.80 26.30 -1.91
CA GLY A 379 -0.13 26.01 -0.81
C GLY A 379 -0.14 24.49 -0.51
N PRO A 380 -0.43 24.07 0.74
CA PRO A 380 -0.14 22.70 1.17
C PRO A 380 -1.17 21.70 0.61
N ASN A 381 -0.68 20.72 -0.14
CA ASN A 381 -1.45 19.53 -0.52
C ASN A 381 -1.76 18.72 0.75
N ILE A 382 -3.06 18.53 1.03
CA ILE A 382 -3.56 17.75 2.17
C ILE A 382 -3.63 16.27 1.77
N ILE A 383 -2.48 15.66 1.46
CA ILE A 383 -2.25 14.21 1.47
C ILE A 383 -0.76 14.07 1.81
N GLY A 384 -0.40 13.09 2.66
CA GLY A 384 0.97 12.83 3.08
C GLY A 384 1.96 12.84 1.91
N GLY A 385 3.21 13.21 2.21
CA GLY A 385 4.27 13.53 1.25
C GLY A 385 4.41 12.53 0.10
N ASP A 386 5.04 13.00 -0.98
CA ASP A 386 5.18 12.32 -2.26
C ASP A 386 6.04 11.02 -2.23
N GLY A 387 6.32 10.48 -1.04
CA GLY A 387 6.88 9.15 -0.84
C GLY A 387 5.75 8.11 -0.83
N GLY A 388 5.84 7.11 -1.70
CA GLY A 388 4.96 5.95 -1.62
C GLY A 388 4.94 5.40 -0.19
N TRP A 389 3.77 4.98 0.26
CA TRP A 389 3.56 4.32 1.56
C TRP A 389 4.50 3.12 1.76
N MET A 390 4.98 2.54 0.67
CA MET A 390 6.00 1.50 0.58
C MET A 390 7.37 2.14 0.40
N GLY A 391 8.26 1.99 1.38
CA GLY A 391 9.71 2.06 1.13
C GLY A 391 10.24 3.44 0.70
N GLY A 392 10.08 4.44 1.57
CA GLY A 392 10.84 5.68 1.51
C GLY A 392 10.86 6.31 2.90
N ASP A 393 12.04 6.55 3.45
CA ASP A 393 12.30 7.43 4.60
C ASP A 393 12.00 6.97 6.03
N ASN A 394 11.14 5.99 6.31
CA ASN A 394 10.98 5.51 7.70
C ASN A 394 12.08 4.52 8.15
N ALA A 395 12.91 4.01 7.24
CA ALA A 395 13.90 2.96 7.53
C ALA A 395 15.38 3.42 7.58
N ALA A 396 15.70 4.73 7.64
CA ALA A 396 17.11 5.13 7.48
C ALA A 396 17.65 6.37 8.21
N SER A 397 16.90 7.02 9.11
CA SER A 397 17.44 8.19 9.84
C SER A 397 18.09 7.84 11.19
N GLY A 398 18.90 6.78 11.22
CA GLY A 398 19.82 6.51 12.33
C GLY A 398 21.14 7.26 12.14
N ARG A 399 21.24 8.50 12.64
CA ARG A 399 22.52 9.22 12.70
C ARG A 399 23.52 8.43 13.56
N PHE A 400 24.48 7.76 12.93
CA PHE A 400 25.70 7.29 13.60
C PHE A 400 26.52 8.51 14.04
N ALA A 401 26.31 8.95 15.29
CA ALA A 401 27.28 9.76 15.99
C ALA A 401 28.47 8.87 16.31
N GLY A 402 29.53 8.98 15.51
CA GLY A 402 30.81 8.35 15.79
C GLY A 402 31.31 8.79 17.16
N VAL A 403 31.31 7.86 18.12
CA VAL A 403 32.02 8.03 19.39
C VAL A 403 33.50 8.01 19.06
N ARG A 404 34.10 9.20 18.90
CA ARG A 404 35.55 9.38 18.94
C ARG A 404 36.00 9.05 20.36
N SER A 405 36.53 7.86 20.56
CA SER A 405 37.32 7.54 21.74
C SER A 405 38.57 8.43 21.76
N LEU A 406 38.63 9.32 22.74
CA LEU A 406 39.83 10.05 23.12
C LEU A 406 40.87 9.06 23.63
N VAL A 407 41.89 8.78 22.82
CA VAL A 407 43.17 8.24 23.32
C VAL A 407 44.19 9.35 23.19
N ALA A 408 44.59 9.87 24.34
CA ALA A 408 45.66 10.84 24.48
C ALA A 408 46.98 10.23 24.00
N GLY A 409 47.72 11.01 23.22
CA GLY A 409 49.03 10.63 22.72
C GLY A 409 50.06 10.56 23.83
N ALA A 410 50.85 9.49 23.80
CA ALA A 410 52.23 9.47 24.25
C ALA A 410 52.99 8.66 23.20
N GLY A 411 53.98 9.28 22.56
CA GLY A 411 54.73 8.68 21.47
C GLY A 411 55.62 7.52 21.91
N VAL A 412 56.21 6.85 20.91
CA VAL A 412 57.64 6.51 20.81
C VAL A 412 57.85 5.53 19.63
N ALA A 413 58.85 5.90 18.81
CA ALA A 413 59.75 5.10 17.97
C ALA A 413 59.26 4.11 16.89
N LEU A 414 59.66 4.45 15.66
CA LEU A 414 60.42 3.63 14.69
C LEU A 414 60.56 2.12 14.95
N ALA A 415 60.20 1.32 13.95
CA ALA A 415 61.15 0.45 13.25
C ALA A 415 60.55 -0.11 11.95
N THR A 416 61.21 0.21 10.85
CA THR A 416 61.15 -0.44 9.54
C THR A 416 61.49 -1.93 9.67
N ILE A 417 60.83 -2.81 8.90
CA ILE A 417 61.47 -3.94 8.19
C ILE A 417 60.53 -4.38 7.04
N VAL A 418 61.15 -4.44 5.87
CA VAL A 418 60.66 -4.94 4.58
C VAL A 418 60.89 -6.45 4.52
N ALA A 419 59.94 -7.24 4.00
CA ALA A 419 60.19 -8.34 3.04
C ALA A 419 58.92 -9.16 2.71
N THR A 420 58.33 -8.88 1.54
CA THR A 420 58.24 -9.76 0.36
C THR A 420 57.94 -11.27 0.54
N VAL A 421 56.74 -11.67 0.08
CA VAL A 421 56.40 -12.75 -0.89
C VAL A 421 56.52 -14.24 -0.51
N LEU A 422 55.41 -14.97 -0.68
CA LEU A 422 55.15 -16.17 -1.53
C LEU A 422 53.90 -16.89 -0.96
N LEU A 423 52.77 -16.90 -1.67
CA LEU A 423 52.32 -17.97 -2.59
C LEU A 423 52.27 -19.37 -1.95
N ALA A 424 51.05 -19.83 -1.69
CA ALA A 424 50.52 -21.12 -2.13
C ALA A 424 49.02 -20.97 -2.38
#